data_AF-A0A6V7JVH9-F1
#
_entry.id   AF-A0A6V7JVH9-F1
#
_cell.length_a   1.000
_cell.length_b   1.000
_cell.length_c   1.000
_cell.angle_alpha   90.00
_cell.angle_beta   90.00
_cell.angle_gamma   90.00
#
_symmetry.space_group_name_H-M   'P 1'
#
loop_
_entity.id
_entity.type
_entity.pdbx_description
1 polymer ?
#
loop_
_entity_poly.entity_id
_entity_poly.type
_entity_poly.pdbx_seq_one_letter_code
_entity_poly.pdbx_strand_id
1 'polypeptide(L)'
;MATDEVQELQPCTICGRTFKPQSLEKHARICEQSATKKRKPFDSAKQRIQGTELEEFLPKEPKKKIYTGEERRQINNPSWKQTHDEFIKTIRAARADS
;
A
#
# COMPACT_ATOMS: atom_id res chain seq x y z
N MET A 1 7.59 -41.72 21.35
CA MET A 1 7.05 -41.95 19.99
C MET A 1 5.92 -40.94 19.83
N ALA A 2 6.12 -39.88 19.03
CA ALA A 2 5.10 -38.86 18.82
C ALA A 2 4.09 -39.42 17.81
N THR A 3 2.87 -39.69 18.26
CA THR A 3 1.76 -40.05 17.40
C THR A 3 1.40 -38.81 16.58
N ASP A 4 1.82 -38.80 15.32
CA ASP A 4 1.31 -37.89 14.29
C ASP A 4 -0.13 -38.31 14.00
N GLU A 5 -1.05 -37.92 14.88
CA GLU A 5 -2.47 -38.04 14.62
C GLU A 5 -2.78 -37.15 13.42
N VAL A 6 -3.15 -37.78 12.31
CA VAL A 6 -3.59 -37.13 11.06
C VAL A 6 -4.88 -36.37 11.36
N GLN A 7 -4.75 -35.18 11.93
CA GLN A 7 -5.88 -34.30 12.21
C GLN A 7 -6.31 -33.66 10.89
N GLU A 8 -7.51 -33.98 10.42
CA GLU A 8 -8.06 -33.42 9.19
C GLU A 8 -8.10 -31.88 9.26
N LEU A 9 -7.31 -31.26 8.39
CA LEU A 9 -7.22 -29.83 8.24
C LEU A 9 -8.36 -29.34 7.34
N GLN A 10 -9.17 -28.42 7.84
CA GLN A 10 -10.30 -27.85 7.13
C GLN A 10 -9.98 -26.43 6.65
N PRO A 11 -10.37 -26.03 5.43
CA PRO A 11 -10.12 -24.68 4.91
C PRO A 11 -11.12 -23.66 5.47
N CYS A 12 -10.65 -22.43 5.75
CA CYS A 12 -11.50 -21.30 6.06
C CYS A 12 -12.18 -20.78 4.79
N THR A 13 -13.51 -20.57 4.83
CA THR A 13 -14.30 -20.06 3.69
C THR A 13 -13.99 -18.61 3.30
N ILE A 14 -13.38 -17.82 4.21
CA ILE A 14 -13.13 -16.39 4.02
C ILE A 14 -11.73 -16.14 3.45
N CYS A 15 -10.71 -16.83 3.97
CA CYS A 15 -9.32 -16.60 3.56
C CYS A 15 -8.62 -17.82 2.94
N GLY A 16 -9.29 -18.99 2.85
CA GLY A 16 -8.78 -20.19 2.21
C GLY A 16 -7.70 -20.97 2.99
N ARG A 17 -7.23 -20.45 4.13
CA ARG A 17 -6.18 -21.11 4.94
C ARG A 17 -6.75 -22.33 5.67
N THR A 18 -5.94 -23.39 5.79
CA THR A 18 -6.34 -24.65 6.42
C THR A 18 -5.96 -24.70 7.90
N PHE A 19 -6.89 -25.15 8.75
CA PHE A 19 -6.71 -25.22 10.20
C PHE A 19 -7.28 -26.52 10.78
N LYS A 20 -6.80 -26.90 11.96
CA LYS A 20 -7.45 -27.95 12.78
C LYS A 20 -8.85 -27.48 13.19
N PRO A 21 -9.84 -28.37 13.38
CA PRO A 21 -11.23 -27.98 13.66
C PRO A 21 -11.37 -27.00 14.83
N GLN A 22 -10.66 -27.28 15.93
CA GLN A 22 -10.68 -26.44 17.13
C GLN A 22 -10.09 -25.03 16.91
N SER A 23 -9.09 -24.91 16.04
CA SER A 23 -8.49 -23.62 15.68
C SER A 23 -9.31 -22.89 14.62
N LEU A 24 -9.96 -23.62 13.72
CA LEU A 24 -10.80 -23.08 12.65
C LEU A 24 -11.98 -22.28 13.20
N GLU A 25 -12.63 -22.76 14.27
CA GLU A 25 -13.74 -22.04 14.89
C GLU A 25 -13.32 -20.64 15.38
N LYS A 26 -12.18 -20.55 16.08
CA LYS A 26 -11.63 -19.29 16.57
C LYS A 26 -11.19 -18.39 15.41
N HIS A 27 -10.54 -19.00 14.41
CA HIS A 27 -10.08 -18.30 13.22
C HIS A 27 -11.26 -17.70 12.45
N ALA A 28 -12.34 -18.44 12.21
CA ALA A 28 -13.48 -18.01 11.41
C ALA A 28 -14.08 -16.69 11.94
N ARG A 29 -14.31 -16.61 13.26
CA ARG A 29 -14.83 -15.40 13.92
C ARG A 29 -13.93 -14.17 13.71
N ILE A 30 -12.60 -14.34 13.84
CA ILE A 30 -11.64 -13.25 13.68
C ILE A 30 -11.46 -12.89 12.20
N CYS A 31 -11.43 -13.90 11.34
CA CYS A 31 -11.28 -13.74 9.91
C CYS A 31 -12.45 -12.93 9.33
N GLU A 32 -13.68 -13.22 9.76
CA GLU A 32 -14.88 -12.45 9.39
C GLU A 32 -14.77 -11.00 9.84
N GLN A 33 -14.37 -10.76 11.09
CA GLN A 33 -14.16 -9.39 11.59
C GLN A 33 -13.08 -8.64 10.81
N SER A 34 -12.01 -9.33 10.40
CA SER A 34 -10.93 -8.75 9.61
C SER A 34 -11.34 -8.43 8.17
N ALA A 35 -12.22 -9.26 7.58
CA ALA A 35 -12.72 -9.07 6.23
C ALA A 35 -13.78 -7.95 6.16
N THR A 36 -14.63 -7.85 7.19
CA THR A 36 -15.70 -6.84 7.27
C THR A 36 -15.18 -5.45 7.67
N LYS A 37 -14.25 -5.37 8.64
CA LYS A 37 -13.75 -4.10 9.16
C LYS A 37 -12.41 -3.73 8.52
N LYS A 38 -12.42 -2.78 7.58
CA LYS A 38 -11.20 -2.14 7.08
C LYS A 38 -10.54 -1.34 8.21
N ARG A 39 -9.49 -1.89 8.82
CA ARG A 39 -8.69 -1.19 9.83
C ARG A 39 -7.93 -0.03 9.19
N LYS A 40 -7.68 1.03 9.95
CA LYS A 40 -6.77 2.10 9.51
C LYS A 40 -5.38 1.50 9.24
N PRO A 41 -4.71 1.92 8.16
CA PRO A 41 -3.33 1.52 7.91
C PRO A 41 -2.46 1.81 9.14
N PHE A 42 -1.71 0.80 9.57
CA PHE A 42 -0.73 0.96 10.63
C PHE A 42 0.51 1.63 10.04
N ASP A 43 0.91 2.75 10.64
CA ASP A 43 2.07 3.52 10.21
C ASP A 43 3.19 3.32 11.22
N SER A 44 4.13 2.42 10.88
CA SER A 44 5.28 2.09 11.74
C SER A 44 6.21 3.28 11.98
N ALA A 45 6.23 4.29 11.09
CA ALA A 45 7.02 5.50 11.33
C ALA A 45 6.40 6.33 12.45
N LYS A 46 5.07 6.58 12.35
CA LYS A 46 4.33 7.28 13.41
C LYS A 46 4.45 6.58 14.75
N GLN A 47 4.30 5.27 14.79
CA GLN A 47 4.39 4.50 16.04
C GLN A 47 5.77 4.51 16.69
N ARG A 48 6.85 4.59 15.92
CA ARG A 48 8.21 4.73 16.46
C ARG A 48 8.50 6.12 17.00
N ILE A 49 7.88 7.13 16.41
CA ILE A 49 8.12 8.54 16.73
C ILE A 49 7.19 9.01 17.87
N GLN A 50 6.06 8.34 18.06
CA GLN A 50 5.09 8.67 19.10
C GLN A 50 5.71 8.63 20.50
N GLY A 51 5.62 9.74 21.25
CA GLY A 51 6.19 9.86 22.60
C GLY A 51 7.71 10.07 22.64
N THR A 52 8.35 10.32 21.49
CA THR A 52 9.76 10.74 21.42
C THR A 52 9.87 12.24 21.13
N GLU A 53 11.02 12.85 21.42
CA GLU A 53 11.33 14.23 21.05
C GLU A 53 11.25 14.50 19.53
N LEU A 54 11.30 13.45 18.69
CA LEU A 54 11.09 13.54 17.25
C LEU A 54 9.63 13.75 16.85
N GLU A 55 8.66 13.63 17.77
CA GLU A 55 7.23 13.79 17.49
C GLU A 55 6.89 15.19 16.97
N GLU A 56 7.59 16.23 17.46
CA GLU A 56 7.39 17.61 17.03
C GLU A 56 7.92 17.88 15.61
N PHE A 57 8.88 17.08 15.14
CA PHE A 57 9.53 17.22 13.84
C PHE A 57 8.86 16.40 12.73
N LEU A 58 7.74 15.72 13.01
CA LEU A 58 6.96 15.06 11.98
C LEU A 58 6.51 16.09 10.93
N PRO A 59 6.81 15.88 9.64
CA PRO A 59 6.19 16.66 8.58
C PRO A 59 4.68 16.52 8.74
N LYS A 60 3.98 17.63 9.00
CA LYS A 60 2.50 17.64 8.96
C LYS A 60 2.11 17.16 7.57
N GLU A 61 1.65 15.90 7.49
CA GLU A 61 1.27 15.32 6.21
C GLU A 61 0.25 16.27 5.56
N PRO A 62 0.55 16.87 4.39
CA PRO A 62 -0.46 17.64 3.69
C PRO A 62 -1.61 16.68 3.42
N LYS A 63 -2.83 17.06 3.83
CA LYS A 63 -4.05 16.28 3.56
C LYS A 63 -4.01 15.86 2.10
N LYS A 64 -3.88 14.56 1.85
CA LYS A 64 -3.88 14.00 0.49
C LYS A 64 -5.24 14.36 -0.10
N LYS A 65 -5.33 15.43 -0.88
CA LYS A 65 -6.54 15.74 -1.64
C LYS A 65 -6.79 14.52 -2.54
N ILE A 66 -8.03 14.05 -2.57
CA ILE A 66 -8.42 13.02 -3.53
C ILE A 66 -8.45 13.72 -4.89
N TYR A 67 -7.33 13.67 -5.61
CA TYR A 67 -7.21 14.19 -6.97
C TYR A 67 -7.87 13.23 -7.94
N THR A 68 -8.55 13.76 -8.95
CA THR A 68 -9.04 12.96 -10.07
C THR A 68 -7.86 12.32 -10.83
N GLY A 69 -8.14 11.26 -11.59
CA GLY A 69 -7.10 10.52 -12.33
C GLY A 69 -6.28 11.39 -13.29
N GLU A 70 -6.86 12.49 -13.78
CA GLU A 70 -6.20 13.45 -14.66
C GLU A 70 -5.24 14.38 -13.91
N GLU A 71 -5.68 14.98 -12.80
CA GLU A 71 -4.85 15.86 -11.96
C GLU A 71 -3.62 15.12 -11.41
N ARG A 72 -3.77 13.83 -11.04
CA ARG A 72 -2.65 13.02 -10.54
C ARG A 72 -1.62 12.73 -11.63
N ARG A 73 -2.01 12.66 -12.90
CA ARG A 73 -1.08 12.51 -14.04
C ARG A 73 -0.30 13.80 -14.30
N GLN A 74 -0.91 14.96 -14.10
CA GLN A 74 -0.22 16.25 -14.24
C GLN A 74 0.80 16.46 -13.12
N ILE A 75 0.46 16.13 -11.86
CA ILE A 75 1.36 16.29 -10.69
C ILE A 75 2.55 15.31 -10.75
N ASN A 76 2.32 14.08 -11.20
CA ASN A 76 3.36 13.05 -11.33
C ASN A 76 4.10 13.11 -12.68
N ASN A 77 3.88 14.11 -13.52
CA ASN A 77 4.68 14.26 -14.72
C ASN A 77 6.05 14.84 -14.32
N PRO A 78 7.12 14.04 -14.30
CA PRO A 78 8.37 14.49 -13.76
C PRO A 78 8.99 15.50 -14.73
N SER A 79 9.39 16.65 -14.19
CA SER A 79 9.96 17.80 -14.90
C SER A 79 11.04 17.43 -15.93
N TRP A 80 11.80 16.34 -15.72
CA TRP A 80 12.81 15.85 -16.67
C TRP A 80 12.26 15.47 -18.05
N LYS A 81 11.02 14.99 -18.15
CA LYS A 81 10.40 14.65 -19.44
C LYS A 81 10.11 15.91 -20.25
N GLN A 82 9.73 17.00 -19.58
CA GLN A 82 9.45 18.29 -20.23
C GLN A 82 10.75 18.91 -20.74
N THR A 83 11.80 18.91 -19.94
CA THR A 83 13.11 19.46 -20.36
C THR A 83 13.72 18.65 -21.49
N HIS A 84 13.57 17.32 -21.48
CA HIS A 84 14.02 16.47 -22.58
C HIS A 84 13.26 16.75 -23.88
N ASP A 85 11.93 16.83 -23.83
CA ASP A 85 11.12 17.07 -25.02
C ASP A 85 11.41 18.44 -25.64
N GLU A 86 11.58 19.48 -24.81
CA GLU A 86 11.94 20.82 -25.24
C GLU A 86 13.33 20.86 -25.92
N PHE A 87 14.29 20.13 -25.36
CA PHE A 87 15.61 19.96 -25.98
C PHE A 87 15.51 19.28 -27.35
N ILE A 88 14.78 18.15 -27.45
CA ILE A 88 14.59 17.43 -28.72
C ILE A 88 13.84 18.28 -29.75
N LYS A 89 12.83 19.03 -29.33
CA LYS A 89 12.06 19.94 -30.20
C LYS A 89 12.94 21.04 -30.78
N THR A 90 13.82 21.63 -29.96
CA THR A 90 14.78 22.65 -30.41
C THR A 90 15.75 22.08 -31.45
N ILE A 91 16.30 20.88 -31.20
CA ILE A 91 17.19 20.21 -32.17
C ILE A 91 16.46 19.88 -33.48
N ARG A 92 15.20 19.44 -33.43
CA ARG A 92 14.40 19.16 -34.64
C ARG A 92 14.07 20.43 -35.42
N ALA A 93 13.71 21.52 -34.74
CA ALA A 93 13.41 22.79 -35.39
C ALA A 93 14.64 23.35 -36.12
N ALA A 94 15.82 23.32 -35.47
CA ALA A 94 17.07 23.75 -36.09
C ALA A 94 17.49 22.89 -37.30
N ARG A 95 17.05 21.63 -37.37
CA ARG A 95 17.30 20.74 -38.52
C ARG A 95 16.29 20.88 -39.65
N ALA A 96 15.12 21.47 -39.39
CA ALA A 96 14.07 21.67 -40.39
C ALA A 96 14.20 23.01 -41.13
N ASP A 97 14.98 23.95 -40.59
CA ASP A 97 15.27 25.27 -41.16
C ASP A 97 16.61 25.28 -41.94
N SER A 98 17.03 24.14 -42.50
CA SER A 98 18.28 23.97 -43.26
C SER A 98 18.10 23.04 -44.46
#